data_AF-A0A955PAM7-F1
#
_entry.id   AF-A0A955PAM7-F1
#
_cell.length_a   1.000
_cell.length_b   1.000
_cell.length_c   1.000
_cell.angle_alpha   90.00
_cell.angle_beta   90.00
_cell.angle_gamma   90.00
#
_symmetry.space_group_name_H-M   'P 1'
#
loop_
_entity.id
_entity.type
_entity.pdbx_description
1 polymer ?
#
loop_
_entity_poly.entity_id
_entity_poly.type
_entity_poly.pdbx_seq_one_letter_code
_entity_poly.pdbx_strand_id
1 'polypeptide(L)'
;FLAHTHIPTIWDESGTWIENVDWIQHLDGSLEFEWELPNKIRFGSRVIPDATGAECEMWLTNGTSEPLTGLRTQVCAMLKGVPGFNEQSGDKKRLDSPVAAIHSEDNKRWILKAFDHCGRVWENPRCPCMHADPVFPDTEPGETVRVHGRVWFYEGDQIDQEIERAKARFGG
;
A
#
# COMPACT_ATOMS: atom_id res chain seq x y z
N PHE A 1 -1.02 8.01 15.96
CA PHE A 1 -1.87 8.10 14.74
C PHE A 1 -1.14 7.61 13.48
N LEU A 2 0.15 7.28 13.52
CA LEU A 2 0.77 6.40 12.53
C LEU A 2 0.41 4.94 12.84
N ALA A 3 -0.77 4.53 12.35
CA ALA A 3 -1.39 3.19 12.28
C ALA A 3 -1.44 2.27 13.52
N HIS A 4 -0.51 2.34 14.49
CA HIS A 4 -0.35 1.38 15.57
C HIS A 4 -0.23 2.15 16.88
N THR A 5 -1.25 2.10 17.74
CA THR A 5 -1.18 2.69 19.09
C THR A 5 -0.26 1.91 20.05
N HIS A 6 0.24 0.75 19.60
CA HIS A 6 1.02 -0.19 20.40
C HIS A 6 2.51 -0.20 20.05
N ILE A 7 2.94 0.57 19.04
CA ILE A 7 4.36 0.74 18.70
C ILE A 7 4.64 2.25 18.68
N PRO A 8 5.47 2.77 19.61
CA PRO A 8 5.82 4.19 19.59
C PRO A 8 6.63 4.48 18.32
N THR A 9 6.34 5.62 17.71
CA THR A 9 7.17 6.17 16.64
C THR A 9 8.31 6.99 17.22
N ILE A 10 9.32 7.31 16.40
CA ILE A 10 10.40 8.22 16.80
C ILE A 10 9.88 9.59 17.27
N TRP A 11 8.68 9.99 16.81
CA TRP A 11 8.02 11.23 17.21
C TRP A 11 7.31 11.11 18.55
N ASP A 12 6.70 9.95 18.82
CA ASP A 12 6.13 9.66 20.14
C ASP A 12 7.25 9.65 21.20
N GLU A 13 8.40 9.05 20.87
CA GLU A 13 9.59 9.03 21.74
C GLU A 13 10.17 10.42 21.99
N SER A 14 10.10 11.33 21.01
CA SER A 14 10.53 12.72 21.14
C SER A 14 9.45 13.65 21.69
N GLY A 15 8.28 13.14 22.08
CA GLY A 15 7.14 13.94 22.54
C GLY A 15 6.61 14.93 21.49
N THR A 16 6.88 14.68 20.20
CA THR A 16 6.52 15.55 19.09
C THR A 16 5.18 15.13 18.52
N TRP A 17 4.21 16.04 18.57
CA TRP A 17 2.90 15.83 17.97
C TRP A 17 2.93 16.13 16.47
N ILE A 18 2.32 15.25 15.67
CA ILE A 18 2.11 15.47 14.24
C ILE A 18 0.61 15.56 13.99
N GLU A 19 0.20 16.65 13.34
CA GLU A 19 -1.18 16.84 12.93
C GLU A 19 -1.61 15.79 11.92
N ASN A 20 -2.87 15.37 12.01
CA ASN A 20 -3.43 14.41 11.07
C ASN A 20 -3.68 15.08 9.72
N VAL A 21 -3.17 14.48 8.64
CA VAL A 21 -3.51 14.83 7.27
C VAL A 21 -4.49 13.81 6.70
N ASP A 22 -5.66 14.29 6.29
CA ASP A 22 -6.69 13.48 5.62
C ASP A 22 -6.52 13.53 4.09
N TRP A 23 -7.20 12.63 3.40
CA TRP A 23 -7.22 12.59 1.94
C TRP A 23 -8.00 13.77 1.35
N ILE A 24 -7.41 14.40 0.34
CA ILE A 24 -8.10 15.28 -0.58
C ILE A 24 -8.81 14.41 -1.61
N GLN A 25 -10.13 14.63 -1.78
CA GLN A 25 -10.94 13.97 -2.80
C GLN A 25 -11.18 14.94 -3.95
N HIS A 26 -10.84 14.52 -5.16
CA HIS A 26 -11.02 15.31 -6.39
C HIS A 26 -12.34 14.97 -7.09
N LEU A 27 -12.79 15.88 -7.96
CA LEU A 27 -14.03 15.70 -8.74
C LEU A 27 -13.98 14.51 -9.72
N ASP A 28 -12.79 14.10 -10.15
CA ASP A 28 -12.58 12.94 -11.01
C ASP A 28 -12.52 11.61 -10.22
N GLY A 29 -12.72 11.66 -8.90
CA GLY A 29 -12.66 10.51 -8.00
C GLY A 29 -11.25 10.11 -7.59
N SER A 30 -10.21 10.81 -8.06
CA SER A 30 -8.86 10.60 -7.56
C SER A 30 -8.72 11.09 -6.11
N LEU A 31 -7.84 10.41 -5.37
CA LEU A 31 -7.52 10.73 -3.99
C LEU A 31 -6.04 11.10 -3.90
N GLU A 32 -5.71 12.11 -3.10
CA GLU A 32 -4.32 12.44 -2.78
C GLU A 32 -4.14 12.81 -1.32
N PHE A 33 -2.95 12.58 -0.77
CA PHE A 33 -2.53 13.18 0.48
C PHE A 33 -1.02 13.43 0.46
N GLU A 34 -0.58 14.36 1.30
CA GLU A 34 0.84 14.65 1.54
C GLU A 34 1.07 14.92 3.03
N TRP A 35 2.13 14.35 3.58
CA TRP A 35 2.65 14.66 4.91
C TRP A 35 4.01 15.36 4.76
N GLU A 36 4.24 16.41 5.54
CA GLU A 36 5.59 16.89 5.88
C GLU A 36 5.87 16.55 7.33
N LEU A 37 6.92 15.76 7.56
CA LEU A 37 7.38 15.37 8.89
C LEU A 37 8.29 16.45 9.50
N PRO A 38 8.46 16.49 10.84
CA PRO A 38 9.29 17.48 11.52
C PRO A 38 10.75 17.56 11.02
N ASN A 39 11.31 16.43 10.57
CA ASN A 39 12.65 16.37 9.98
C ASN A 39 12.72 16.71 8.49
N LYS A 40 11.65 17.29 7.91
CA LYS A 40 11.58 17.71 6.50
C LYS A 40 11.46 16.58 5.47
N ILE A 41 11.32 15.33 5.90
CA ILE A 41 10.87 14.28 4.98
C ILE A 41 9.43 14.56 4.60
N ARG A 42 9.13 14.57 3.29
CA ARG A 42 7.76 14.63 2.79
C ARG A 42 7.41 13.33 2.09
N PHE A 43 6.18 12.87 2.22
CA PHE A 43 5.71 11.70 1.51
C PHE A 43 4.21 11.78 1.29
N GLY A 44 3.74 11.06 0.29
CA GLY A 44 2.34 11.08 -0.07
C GLY A 44 1.94 9.91 -0.94
N SER A 45 0.67 9.90 -1.30
CA SER A 45 0.14 8.96 -2.27
C SER A 45 -0.92 9.62 -3.12
N ARG A 46 -1.01 9.17 -4.37
CA ARG A 46 -2.09 9.50 -5.28
C ARG A 46 -2.75 8.21 -5.76
N VAL A 47 -4.07 8.16 -5.70
CA VAL A 47 -4.88 7.02 -6.14
C VAL A 47 -5.81 7.48 -7.24
N ILE A 48 -5.75 6.83 -8.40
CA ILE A 48 -6.53 7.18 -9.58
C ILE A 48 -7.42 6.00 -9.94
N PRO A 49 -8.75 6.11 -9.80
CA PRO A 49 -9.66 5.03 -10.13
C PRO A 49 -9.78 4.82 -11.64
N ASP A 50 -10.07 3.60 -12.05
CA ASP A 50 -10.52 3.24 -13.39
C ASP A 50 -11.65 2.20 -13.33
N ALA A 51 -12.07 1.71 -14.50
CA ALA A 51 -13.22 0.79 -14.61
C ALA A 51 -13.03 -0.56 -13.88
N THR A 52 -11.80 -0.94 -13.55
CA THR A 52 -11.46 -2.27 -13.01
C THR A 52 -10.70 -2.20 -11.68
N GLY A 53 -10.45 -1.01 -11.15
CA GLY A 53 -9.66 -0.84 -9.93
C GLY A 53 -9.19 0.59 -9.74
N ALA A 54 -7.98 0.73 -9.21
CA ALA A 54 -7.29 1.99 -9.06
C ALA A 54 -5.77 1.81 -9.16
N GLU A 55 -5.13 2.71 -9.89
CA GLU A 55 -3.67 2.88 -9.87
C GLU A 55 -3.27 3.67 -8.62
N CYS A 56 -2.13 3.32 -8.04
CA CYS A 56 -1.60 3.92 -6.83
C CYS A 56 -0.17 4.36 -7.08
N GLU A 57 0.13 5.64 -6.89
CA GLU A 57 1.49 6.15 -6.76
C GLU A 57 1.75 6.44 -5.28
N MET A 58 2.94 6.08 -4.80
CA MET A 58 3.47 6.59 -3.54
C MET A 58 4.81 7.26 -3.82
N TRP A 59 5.10 8.33 -3.09
CA TRP A 59 6.32 9.09 -3.28
C TRP A 59 6.91 9.54 -1.94
N LEU A 60 8.22 9.77 -1.92
CA LEU A 60 8.96 10.29 -0.79
C LEU A 60 10.00 11.31 -1.28
N THR A 61 10.02 12.49 -0.67
CA THR A 61 11.06 13.52 -0.83
C THR A 61 11.95 13.57 0.40
N ASN A 62 13.26 13.42 0.21
CA ASN A 62 14.24 13.58 1.29
C ASN A 62 14.55 15.07 1.50
N GLY A 63 13.94 15.71 2.50
CA GLY A 63 14.28 17.08 2.89
C GLY A 63 15.38 17.18 3.95
N THR A 64 16.02 16.07 4.32
CA THR A 64 17.13 16.05 5.28
C THR A 64 18.46 16.38 4.60
N SER A 65 19.55 16.49 5.38
CA SER A 65 20.91 16.67 4.85
C SER A 65 21.67 15.37 4.59
N GLU A 66 21.11 14.21 4.96
CA GLU A 66 21.77 12.91 4.85
C GLU A 66 21.01 12.00 3.88
N PRO A 67 21.69 11.04 3.21
CA PRO A 67 21.01 10.03 2.41
C PRO A 67 20.05 9.19 3.25
N LEU A 68 18.86 8.91 2.71
CA LEU A 68 17.92 7.96 3.29
C LEU A 68 18.14 6.59 2.66
N THR A 69 18.32 5.57 3.51
CA THR A 69 18.53 4.19 3.05
C THR A 69 17.62 3.21 3.77
N GLY A 70 17.36 2.06 3.14
CA GLY A 70 16.58 0.99 3.77
C GLY A 70 15.12 1.36 4.04
N LEU A 71 14.52 2.17 3.16
CA LEU A 71 13.18 2.73 3.28
C LEU A 71 12.08 1.68 3.05
N ARG A 72 11.75 0.92 4.09
CA ARG A 72 10.67 -0.08 4.07
C ARG A 72 9.34 0.54 4.42
N THR A 73 8.30 0.16 3.69
CA THR A 73 6.93 0.59 3.96
C THR A 73 6.07 -0.57 4.46
N GLN A 74 4.87 -0.24 4.96
CA GLN A 74 3.81 -1.20 5.24
C GLN A 74 2.50 -0.65 4.66
N VAL A 75 2.06 -1.20 3.52
CA VAL A 75 0.90 -0.70 2.80
C VAL A 75 -0.24 -1.71 2.95
N CYS A 76 -1.14 -1.42 3.88
CA CYS A 76 -2.31 -2.23 4.17
C CYS A 76 -3.44 -1.93 3.17
N ALA A 77 -4.12 -2.96 2.65
CA ALA A 77 -5.49 -2.82 2.15
C ALA A 77 -6.45 -3.34 3.23
N MET A 78 -7.16 -2.43 3.90
CA MET A 78 -8.13 -2.76 4.96
C MET A 78 -9.48 -3.10 4.34
N LEU A 79 -9.90 -4.36 4.42
CA LEU A 79 -11.11 -4.89 3.79
C LEU A 79 -12.31 -4.91 4.72
N LYS A 80 -12.21 -4.35 5.93
CA LYS A 80 -13.30 -4.30 6.93
C LYS A 80 -14.63 -3.77 6.36
N GLY A 81 -14.55 -2.82 5.43
CA GLY A 81 -15.70 -2.20 4.78
C GLY A 81 -16.17 -2.88 3.49
N VAL A 82 -15.60 -4.01 3.10
CA VAL A 82 -15.88 -4.70 1.83
C VAL A 82 -16.68 -5.98 2.11
N PRO A 83 -18.02 -5.98 1.92
CA PRO A 83 -18.85 -7.14 2.18
C PRO A 83 -18.39 -8.37 1.39
N GLY A 84 -18.26 -9.51 2.06
CA GLY A 84 -17.78 -10.76 1.45
C GLY A 84 -16.26 -10.91 1.39
N PHE A 85 -15.50 -9.88 1.79
CA PHE A 85 -14.03 -9.89 1.87
C PHE A 85 -13.50 -9.46 3.24
N ASN A 86 -14.40 -9.22 4.20
CA ASN A 86 -14.10 -8.64 5.51
C ASN A 86 -13.86 -9.67 6.62
N GLU A 87 -13.69 -10.95 6.27
CA GLU A 87 -13.38 -12.01 7.23
C GLU A 87 -11.92 -11.92 7.71
N GLN A 88 -11.70 -12.19 9.00
CA GLN A 88 -10.38 -12.29 9.61
C GLN A 88 -9.84 -13.73 9.46
N SER A 89 -9.54 -14.12 8.23
CA SER A 89 -8.93 -15.42 7.91
C SER A 89 -7.87 -15.25 6.81
N GLY A 90 -6.86 -16.12 6.87
CA GLY A 90 -5.84 -16.27 5.83
C GLY A 90 -6.22 -17.27 4.73
N ASP A 91 -7.20 -18.14 5.00
CA ASP A 91 -7.57 -19.24 4.10
C ASP A 91 -8.04 -18.74 2.73
N LYS A 92 -8.55 -17.50 2.67
CA LYS A 92 -9.06 -16.87 1.46
C LYS A 92 -8.03 -16.07 0.68
N LYS A 93 -6.76 -16.08 1.13
CA LYS A 93 -5.71 -15.22 0.59
C LYS A 93 -4.71 -16.03 -0.21
N ARG A 94 -4.31 -15.44 -1.33
CA ARG A 94 -3.20 -15.90 -2.16
C ARG A 94 -2.10 -14.84 -2.07
N LEU A 95 -1.01 -15.21 -1.41
CA LEU A 95 0.14 -14.33 -1.18
C LEU A 95 1.29 -14.84 -2.05
N ASP A 96 1.49 -14.19 -3.20
CA ASP A 96 2.46 -14.61 -4.20
C ASP A 96 3.19 -13.38 -4.74
N SER A 97 4.34 -13.07 -4.12
CA SER A 97 5.05 -11.81 -4.33
C SER A 97 5.27 -11.50 -5.82
N PRO A 98 4.99 -10.27 -6.29
CA PRO A 98 4.64 -9.06 -5.52
C PRO A 98 3.13 -8.89 -5.26
N VAL A 99 2.32 -9.92 -5.54
CA VAL A 99 0.86 -9.87 -5.53
C VAL A 99 0.28 -10.43 -4.23
N ALA A 100 -0.62 -9.67 -3.62
CA ALA A 100 -1.52 -10.17 -2.60
C ALA A 100 -2.95 -10.16 -3.15
N ALA A 101 -3.64 -11.28 -3.03
CA ALA A 101 -5.01 -11.43 -3.52
C ALA A 101 -5.89 -12.07 -2.45
N ILE A 102 -7.18 -11.75 -2.50
CA ILE A 102 -8.22 -12.34 -1.66
C ILE A 102 -9.45 -12.64 -2.52
N HIS A 103 -10.13 -13.74 -2.26
CA HIS A 103 -11.35 -14.12 -2.96
C HIS A 103 -12.62 -14.01 -2.11
N SER A 104 -13.76 -13.90 -2.78
CA SER A 104 -15.09 -14.06 -2.20
C SER A 104 -15.36 -15.52 -1.78
N GLU A 105 -16.42 -15.75 -1.01
CA GLU A 105 -16.83 -17.09 -0.53
C GLU A 105 -16.96 -18.16 -1.63
N ASP A 106 -17.42 -17.75 -2.81
CA ASP A 106 -17.64 -18.63 -3.97
C ASP A 106 -16.38 -18.83 -4.85
N ASN A 107 -15.25 -18.22 -4.47
CA ASN A 107 -13.99 -18.19 -5.22
C ASN A 107 -14.09 -17.60 -6.63
N LYS A 108 -15.15 -16.84 -6.94
CA LYS A 108 -15.37 -16.27 -8.29
C LYS A 108 -14.89 -14.85 -8.44
N ARG A 109 -14.88 -14.06 -7.36
CA ARG A 109 -14.47 -12.65 -7.38
C ARG A 109 -13.25 -12.45 -6.50
N TRP A 110 -12.33 -11.64 -6.98
CA TRP A 110 -11.03 -11.43 -6.39
C TRP A 110 -10.74 -9.95 -6.26
N ILE A 111 -10.08 -9.57 -5.17
CA ILE A 111 -9.42 -8.28 -5.01
C ILE A 111 -7.94 -8.56 -4.96
N LEU A 112 -7.18 -7.90 -5.82
CA LEU A 112 -5.74 -8.05 -5.92
C LEU A 112 -5.06 -6.71 -5.64
N LYS A 113 -3.84 -6.79 -5.13
CA LYS A 113 -2.97 -5.66 -4.87
C LYS A 113 -1.52 -6.03 -5.19
N ALA A 114 -0.80 -5.13 -5.84
CA ALA A 114 0.63 -5.26 -6.08
C ALA A 114 1.27 -3.88 -6.18
N PHE A 115 2.57 -3.83 -5.92
CA PHE A 115 3.44 -2.66 -6.13
C PHE A 115 4.74 -3.12 -6.79
N ASP A 116 5.39 -2.23 -7.54
CA ASP A 116 6.80 -2.39 -7.92
C ASP A 116 7.69 -2.39 -6.67
N HIS A 117 8.90 -2.93 -6.81
CA HIS A 117 9.87 -3.00 -5.70
C HIS A 117 9.30 -3.64 -4.40
N CYS A 118 8.37 -4.58 -4.55
CA CYS A 118 7.70 -5.22 -3.42
C CYS A 118 8.69 -6.04 -2.59
N GLY A 119 8.96 -5.59 -1.36
CA GLY A 119 9.84 -6.31 -0.43
C GLY A 119 9.14 -7.48 0.25
N ARG A 120 7.81 -7.44 0.36
CA ARG A 120 7.02 -8.44 1.08
C ARG A 120 5.53 -8.37 0.74
N VAL A 121 4.92 -9.54 0.55
CA VAL A 121 3.47 -9.74 0.64
C VAL A 121 3.12 -10.50 1.91
N TRP A 122 2.07 -10.08 2.62
CA TRP A 122 1.67 -10.73 3.88
C TRP A 122 0.26 -10.36 4.33
N GLU A 123 -0.15 -10.88 5.47
CA GLU A 123 -1.41 -10.58 6.13
C GLU A 123 -1.28 -10.59 7.66
N ASN A 124 -2.24 -9.96 8.35
CA ASN A 124 -2.45 -10.19 9.77
C ASN A 124 -3.73 -11.03 9.94
N PRO A 125 -3.65 -12.30 10.41
CA PRO A 125 -4.83 -13.15 10.59
C PRO A 125 -5.92 -12.55 11.50
N ARG A 126 -5.57 -11.59 12.37
CA ARG A 126 -6.51 -10.88 13.25
C ARG A 126 -7.08 -9.61 12.62
N CYS A 127 -6.79 -9.33 11.36
CA CYS A 127 -7.28 -8.18 10.63
C CYS A 127 -7.77 -8.62 9.24
N PRO A 128 -8.90 -8.08 8.77
CA PRO A 128 -9.36 -8.35 7.41
C PRO A 128 -8.54 -7.48 6.46
N CYS A 129 -7.27 -7.83 6.24
CA CYS A 129 -6.36 -7.07 5.39
C CYS A 129 -5.42 -7.95 4.57
N MET A 130 -4.85 -7.35 3.54
CA MET A 130 -3.75 -7.90 2.77
C MET A 130 -2.70 -6.82 2.50
N HIS A 131 -1.45 -7.24 2.38
CA HIS A 131 -0.31 -6.36 2.21
C HIS A 131 0.51 -6.72 0.99
N ALA A 132 0.93 -5.67 0.27
CA ALA A 132 2.00 -5.69 -0.71
C ALA A 132 2.82 -4.43 -0.42
N ASP A 133 4.01 -4.62 0.12
CA ASP A 133 4.79 -3.58 0.76
C ASP A 133 6.00 -3.22 -0.12
N PRO A 134 5.97 -2.10 -0.88
CA PRO A 134 7.11 -1.63 -1.64
C PRO A 134 8.24 -1.15 -0.73
N VAL A 135 9.47 -1.28 -1.23
CA VAL A 135 10.67 -0.65 -0.67
C VAL A 135 10.99 0.54 -1.54
N PHE A 136 11.07 1.73 -0.95
CA PHE A 136 11.55 2.89 -1.69
C PHE A 136 13.06 2.74 -1.95
N PRO A 137 13.55 3.14 -3.12
CA PRO A 137 14.98 3.27 -3.37
C PRO A 137 15.66 4.20 -2.37
N ASP A 138 16.97 4.00 -2.16
CA ASP A 138 17.78 4.97 -1.42
C ASP A 138 17.64 6.36 -2.05
N THR A 139 17.56 7.40 -1.22
CA THR A 139 17.19 8.76 -1.65
C THR A 139 18.19 9.78 -1.14
N GLU A 140 18.88 10.46 -2.05
CA GLU A 140 19.82 11.53 -1.69
C GLU A 140 19.09 12.80 -1.19
N PRO A 141 19.78 13.69 -0.45
CA PRO A 141 19.22 14.97 -0.02
C PRO A 141 18.62 15.78 -1.19
N GLY A 142 17.37 16.21 -1.02
CA GLY A 142 16.62 17.00 -2.01
C GLY A 142 15.92 16.16 -3.09
N GLU A 143 16.20 14.86 -3.18
CA GLU A 143 15.60 14.00 -4.22
C GLU A 143 14.20 13.51 -3.85
N THR A 144 13.45 13.08 -4.86
CA THR A 144 12.15 12.44 -4.72
C THR A 144 12.11 11.12 -5.47
N VAL A 145 11.78 10.05 -4.75
CA VAL A 145 11.59 8.70 -5.30
C VAL A 145 10.11 8.33 -5.33
N ARG A 146 9.76 7.38 -6.19
CA ARG A 146 8.38 6.92 -6.42
C ARG A 146 8.32 5.40 -6.53
N VAL A 147 7.20 4.84 -6.09
CA VAL A 147 6.81 3.44 -6.30
C VAL A 147 5.37 3.42 -6.79
N HIS A 148 5.05 2.48 -7.68
CA HIS A 148 3.75 2.38 -8.34
C HIS A 148 3.14 1.04 -8.07
N GLY A 149 1.83 1.05 -7.84
CA GLY A 149 1.05 -0.14 -7.58
C GLY A 149 -0.36 -0.02 -8.11
N ARG A 150 -1.12 -1.07 -7.88
CA ARG A 150 -2.52 -1.14 -8.27
C ARG A 150 -3.29 -1.96 -7.26
N VAL A 151 -4.55 -1.57 -7.03
CA VAL A 151 -5.59 -2.43 -6.47
C VAL A 151 -6.63 -2.67 -7.55
N TRP A 152 -7.00 -3.92 -7.81
CA TRP A 152 -7.95 -4.22 -8.88
C TRP A 152 -8.83 -5.42 -8.59
N PHE A 153 -9.91 -5.52 -9.35
CA PHE A 153 -10.89 -6.57 -9.25
C PHE A 153 -10.72 -7.57 -10.41
N TYR A 154 -10.88 -8.85 -10.11
CA TYR A 154 -10.87 -9.92 -11.11
C TYR A 154 -12.04 -10.86 -10.86
N GLU A 155 -12.69 -11.30 -11.94
CA GLU A 155 -13.76 -12.30 -11.88
C GLU A 155 -13.41 -13.47 -12.81
N GLY A 156 -13.45 -14.68 -12.26
CA GLY A 156 -13.16 -15.90 -13.00
C GLY A 156 -12.33 -16.93 -12.25
N ASP A 157 -12.07 -18.04 -12.92
CA ASP A 157 -11.41 -19.22 -12.36
C ASP A 157 -9.90 -19.28 -12.68
N GLN A 158 -9.37 -18.36 -13.48
CA GLN A 158 -7.97 -18.36 -13.94
C GLN A 158 -7.10 -17.39 -13.14
N ILE A 159 -7.25 -17.41 -11.81
CA ILE A 159 -6.54 -16.49 -10.92
C ILE A 159 -5.02 -16.61 -11.03
N ASP A 160 -4.48 -17.81 -11.23
CA ASP A 160 -3.04 -18.01 -11.38
C ASP A 160 -2.50 -17.26 -12.62
N GLN A 161 -3.24 -17.24 -13.72
CA GLN A 161 -2.86 -16.50 -14.93
C GLN A 161 -2.86 -14.99 -14.67
N GLU A 162 -3.82 -14.50 -13.90
CA GLU A 162 -3.93 -13.10 -13.52
C GLU A 162 -2.78 -12.67 -12.59
N ILE A 163 -2.38 -13.54 -11.66
CA ILE A 163 -1.21 -13.33 -10.79
C ILE A 163 0.08 -13.28 -11.63
N GLU A 164 0.27 -14.21 -12.58
CA GLU A 164 1.45 -14.19 -13.46
C GLU A 164 1.49 -12.93 -14.34
N ARG A 165 0.34 -12.47 -14.85
CA ARG A 165 0.23 -11.19 -15.57
C ARG A 165 0.68 -10.03 -14.68
N ALA A 166 0.26 -10.02 -13.42
CA ALA A 166 0.64 -8.97 -12.47
C ALA A 166 2.12 -9.06 -12.06
N LYS A 167 2.69 -10.25 -11.88
CA LYS A 167 4.13 -10.46 -11.66
C LYS A 167 4.97 -9.92 -12.80
N ALA A 168 4.56 -10.15 -14.05
CA ALA A 168 5.25 -9.59 -15.21
C ALA A 168 5.26 -8.05 -15.21
N ARG A 169 4.24 -7.41 -14.60
CA ARG A 169 4.14 -5.96 -14.48
C ARG A 169 4.92 -5.39 -13.29
N PHE A 170 4.90 -6.06 -12.14
CA PHE A 170 5.36 -5.50 -10.85
C PHE A 170 6.58 -6.21 -10.24
N GLY A 171 7.02 -7.35 -10.80
CA GLY A 171 8.09 -8.19 -10.25
C GLY A 171 9.50 -7.73 -10.60
N GLY A 172 9.67 -6.48 -11.05
CA GLY A 172 10.95 -5.86 -11.39
C GLY A 172 11.66 -5.23 -10.19
#